data_AF-A0A1J3CFF5-F1
#
_entry.id   AF-A0A1J3CFF5-F1
#
_cell.length_a   1.000
_cell.length_b   1.000
_cell.length_c   1.000
_cell.angle_alpha   90.00
_cell.angle_beta   90.00
_cell.angle_gamma   90.00
#
_symmetry.space_group_name_H-M   'P 1'
#
loop_
_entity.id
_entity.type
_entity.pdbx_description
1 polymer ?
#
loop_
_entity_poly.entity_id
_entity_poly.type
_entity_poly.pdbx_seq_one_letter_code
_entity_poly.pdbx_strand_id
1 'polypeptide(L)'
;VYGLPVVHPNSLLVITINASGLAIELLYLAVFIYFSPAPRKVKVGLWLIGEMVFVGIVATCTLLLFHTHNQRSSFVGILSVIFLSLMYIAPLTIMSKV
;
A
#
# COMPACT_ATOMS: atom_id res chain seq x y z
N VAL A 1 -6.78 -0.09 -0.84
CA VAL A 1 -7.75 -0.80 -1.70
C VAL A 1 -8.70 -1.70 -0.90
N TYR A 2 -8.18 -2.56 -0.02
CA TYR A 2 -9.00 -3.50 0.78
C TYR A 2 -10.12 -2.86 1.60
N GLY A 3 -9.83 -1.76 2.31
CA GLY A 3 -10.80 -1.12 3.19
C GLY A 3 -11.94 -0.37 2.47
N LEU A 4 -11.86 -0.16 1.15
CA LEU A 4 -12.89 0.62 0.45
C LEU A 4 -14.25 -0.09 0.55
N PRO A 5 -15.36 0.65 0.78
CA PRO A 5 -16.70 0.06 0.93
C PRO A 5 -17.17 -0.70 -0.32
N VAL A 6 -16.60 -0.37 -1.47
CA VAL A 6 -16.81 -1.06 -2.75
C VAL A 6 -16.13 -2.45 -2.80
N VAL A 7 -15.16 -2.72 -1.93
CA VAL A 7 -14.41 -3.99 -1.87
C VAL A 7 -14.80 -4.78 -0.62
N HIS A 8 -14.82 -4.14 0.55
CA HIS A 8 -15.23 -4.76 1.82
C HIS A 8 -16.23 -3.85 2.56
N PRO A 9 -17.49 -4.29 2.74
CA PRO A 9 -18.45 -3.54 3.55
C PRO A 9 -18.03 -3.54 5.03
N ASN A 10 -18.27 -2.44 5.75
CA ASN A 10 -17.98 -2.25 7.18
C ASN A 10 -16.49 -2.25 7.61
N SER A 11 -15.58 -1.68 6.81
CA SER A 11 -14.14 -1.59 7.14
C SER A 11 -13.66 -0.17 7.53
N LEU A 12 -14.51 0.64 8.16
CA LEU A 12 -14.20 2.04 8.50
C LEU A 12 -12.89 2.22 9.28
N LEU A 13 -12.63 1.40 10.30
CA LEU A 13 -11.37 1.49 11.08
C LEU A 13 -10.13 1.24 10.23
N VAL A 14 -10.22 0.28 9.30
CA VAL A 14 -9.12 -0.06 8.40
C VAL A 14 -8.87 1.10 7.43
N ILE A 15 -9.93 1.75 6.94
CA ILE A 15 -9.79 2.95 6.10
C ILE A 15 -9.11 4.07 6.88
N THR A 16 -9.59 4.39 8.09
CA THR A 16 -9.08 5.55 8.85
C THR A 16 -7.61 5.41 9.20
N ILE A 17 -7.19 4.22 9.66
CA ILE A 17 -5.79 3.97 10.03
C ILE A 17 -4.91 4.03 8.79
N ASN A 18 -5.27 3.34 7.69
CA ASN A 18 -4.46 3.36 6.47
C ASN A 18 -4.42 4.76 5.83
N ALA A 19 -5.52 5.51 5.85
CA ALA A 19 -5.53 6.88 5.33
C ALA A 19 -4.64 7.81 6.16
N SER A 20 -4.67 7.70 7.49
CA SER A 20 -3.74 8.44 8.35
C SER A 20 -2.28 8.03 8.13
N GLY A 21 -2.00 6.74 7.97
CA GLY A 21 -0.67 6.23 7.66
C GLY A 21 -0.14 6.79 6.34
N LEU A 22 -0.96 6.73 5.29
CA LEU A 22 -0.64 7.31 3.98
C LEU A 22 -0.36 8.82 4.08
N ALA A 23 -1.15 9.57 4.84
CA ALA A 23 -0.92 11.01 5.02
C ALA A 23 0.44 11.28 5.67
N ILE A 24 0.82 10.50 6.68
CA ILE A 24 2.12 10.61 7.36
C ILE A 24 3.25 10.21 6.39
N GLU A 25 3.11 9.12 5.64
CA GLU A 25 4.10 8.70 4.64
C GLU A 25 4.31 9.74 3.54
N LEU A 26 3.24 10.36 3.05
CA LEU A 26 3.31 11.44 2.07
C LEU A 26 4.04 12.66 2.63
N LEU A 27 3.83 12.99 3.91
CA LEU A 27 4.58 14.06 4.57
C LEU A 27 6.08 13.72 4.64
N TYR A 28 6.43 12.49 5.01
CA TYR A 28 7.83 12.03 5.02
C TYR A 28 8.46 12.09 3.63
N LEU A 29 7.75 11.64 2.60
CA LEU A 29 8.19 11.70 1.21
C LEU A 29 8.36 13.14 0.73
N ALA A 30 7.45 14.05 1.09
CA ALA A 30 7.55 15.47 0.74
C ALA A 30 8.81 16.10 1.34
N VAL A 31 9.08 15.85 2.62
CA VAL A 31 10.30 16.30 3.29
C VAL A 31 11.54 15.67 2.62
N PHE A 32 11.52 14.36 2.33
CA PHE A 32 12.62 13.69 1.66
C PHE A 32 12.88 14.27 0.27
N ILE A 33 11.84 14.48 -0.54
CA ILE A 33 11.96 15.07 -1.87
C ILE A 33 12.45 16.52 -1.78
N TYR A 34 12.15 17.27 -0.72
CA TYR A 34 12.70 18.61 -0.55
C TYR A 34 14.23 18.57 -0.31
N PHE A 35 14.68 17.80 0.68
CA PHE A 35 16.07 17.82 1.17
C PHE A 35 17.05 16.87 0.45
N SER A 36 16.57 15.87 -0.29
CA SER A 36 17.42 14.84 -0.91
C SER A 36 18.20 15.36 -2.14
N PRO A 37 19.33 14.75 -2.54
CA PRO A 37 19.99 15.08 -3.81
C PRO A 37 19.20 14.55 -5.03
N ALA A 38 19.25 15.27 -6.16
CA ALA A 38 18.52 14.96 -7.40
C ALA A 38 18.51 13.47 -7.84
N PRO A 39 19.63 12.73 -7.86
CA PRO A 39 19.62 11.32 -8.28
C PRO A 39 18.79 10.42 -7.36
N ARG A 40 18.71 10.73 -6.06
CA ARG A 40 17.90 9.97 -5.11
C ARG A 40 16.41 10.31 -5.24
N LYS A 41 16.07 11.56 -5.54
CA LYS A 41 14.67 11.98 -5.81
C LYS A 41 14.08 11.24 -7.02
N VAL A 42 14.83 11.16 -8.11
CA VAL A 42 14.39 10.47 -9.34
C VAL A 42 14.15 8.98 -9.09
N LYS A 43 15.07 8.33 -8.35
CA LYS A 43 14.91 6.91 -8.01
C LYS A 43 13.65 6.66 -7.17
N VAL A 44 13.41 7.47 -6.14
CA VAL A 44 12.21 7.34 -5.29
C VAL A 44 10.94 7.64 -6.11
N GLY A 45 10.94 8.67 -6.95
CA GLY A 45 9.81 8.97 -7.83
C GLY A 45 9.47 7.81 -8.77
N LEU A 46 10.48 7.14 -9.34
CA LEU A 46 10.26 5.98 -10.22
C LEU A 46 9.62 4.80 -9.46
N TRP A 47 10.07 4.53 -8.23
CA TRP A 47 9.45 3.51 -7.37
C TRP A 47 8.00 3.83 -7.04
N LEU A 48 7.69 5.09 -6.69
CA LEU A 48 6.31 5.53 -6.40
C LEU A 48 5.39 5.40 -7.62
N ILE A 49 5.87 5.73 -8.82
CA ILE A 49 5.10 5.54 -10.05
C ILE A 49 4.83 4.05 -10.28
N GLY A 50 5.84 3.19 -10.10
CA GLY A 50 5.68 1.74 -10.22
C GLY A 50 4.66 1.19 -9.23
N GLU A 51 4.69 1.66 -7.99
CA GLU A 51 3.71 1.29 -6.96
C GLU A 51 2.28 1.73 -7.34
N MET A 52 2.11 2.97 -7.79
CA MET A 52 0.80 3.48 -8.22
C MET A 52 0.22 2.67 -9.40
N VAL A 53 1.07 2.30 -10.37
CA VAL A 53 0.66 1.43 -11.48
C VAL A 53 0.26 0.05 -10.98
N PHE A 54 1.06 -0.55 -10.09
CA PHE A 54 0.75 -1.86 -9.51
C PHE A 54 -0.59 -1.85 -8.75
N VAL A 55 -0.81 -0.85 -7.88
CA VAL A 55 -2.07 -0.68 -7.14
C VAL A 55 -3.24 -0.48 -8.10
N GLY A 56 -3.06 0.33 -9.16
CA GLY A 56 -4.06 0.56 -10.20
C GLY A 56 -4.43 -0.72 -10.96
N ILE A 57 -3.46 -1.55 -11.32
CA ILE A 57 -3.68 -2.86 -11.96
C ILE A 57 -4.47 -3.77 -11.03
N VAL A 58 -4.04 -3.91 -9.76
CA VAL A 58 -4.74 -4.75 -8.78
C VAL A 58 -6.17 -4.28 -8.59
N ALA A 59 -6.40 -2.97 -8.42
CA ALA A 59 -7.74 -2.40 -8.29
C ALA A 59 -8.61 -2.67 -9.52
N THR A 60 -8.08 -2.45 -10.72
CA THR A 60 -8.81 -2.65 -11.98
C THR A 60 -9.14 -4.13 -12.19
N CYS A 61 -8.18 -5.02 -11.99
CA CYS A 61 -8.40 -6.47 -12.03
C CYS A 61 -9.49 -6.90 -11.04
N THR A 62 -9.47 -6.37 -9.82
CA THR A 62 -10.48 -6.73 -8.80
C THR A 62 -11.88 -6.23 -9.10
N LEU A 63 -12.01 -5.12 -9.85
CA LEU A 63 -13.29 -4.55 -10.26
C LEU A 63 -13.85 -5.24 -11.52
N LEU A 64 -12.99 -5.63 -12.46
CA LEU A 64 -13.41 -6.21 -13.75
C LEU A 64 -13.57 -7.74 -13.72
N LEU A 65 -12.70 -8.47 -13.01
CA LEU A 65 -12.69 -9.95 -13.06
C LEU A 65 -13.66 -10.60 -12.08
N PHE A 66 -14.00 -9.92 -10.98
CA PHE A 66 -14.80 -10.51 -9.90
C PHE A 66 -16.06 -9.69 -9.68
N HIS A 67 -17.21 -10.24 -10.07
CA HIS A 67 -18.51 -9.58 -9.89
C HIS A 67 -19.11 -9.79 -8.49
N THR A 68 -18.65 -10.80 -7.73
CA THR A 68 -19.16 -11.12 -6.38
C THR A 68 -18.31 -10.47 -5.29
N HIS A 69 -18.95 -9.71 -4.38
CA HIS A 69 -18.28 -9.00 -3.27
C HIS A 69 -17.37 -9.89 -2.40
N ASN A 70 -17.78 -11.13 -2.11
CA ASN A 70 -16.98 -12.07 -1.32
C ASN A 70 -15.66 -12.44 -2.01
N GLN A 71 -15.67 -12.69 -3.32
CA GLN A 71 -14.45 -13.07 -4.05
C GLN A 71 -13.49 -11.90 -4.21
N ARG A 72 -14.01 -10.68 -4.41
CA ARG A 72 -13.22 -9.43 -4.44
C ARG A 72 -12.51 -9.20 -3.12
N SER A 73 -13.23 -9.35 -2.02
CA SER A 73 -12.69 -9.19 -0.68
C SER A 73 -11.59 -10.20 -0.38
N SER A 74 -11.81 -11.50 -0.63
CA SER A 74 -10.80 -12.53 -0.36
C SER A 74 -9.52 -12.34 -1.20
N PHE A 75 -9.64 -12.00 -2.49
CA PHE A 75 -8.46 -11.80 -3.35
C PHE A 75 -7.61 -10.59 -2.91
N VAL A 76 -8.23 -9.43 -2.68
CA VAL A 76 -7.51 -8.25 -2.19
C VAL A 76 -6.99 -8.47 -0.76
N GLY A 77 -7.73 -9.21 0.05
CA GLY A 77 -7.35 -9.58 1.42
C GLY A 77 -6.07 -10.42 1.46
N ILE A 78 -5.99 -11.47 0.63
CA ILE A 78 -4.79 -12.33 0.54
C ILE A 78 -3.56 -11.50 0.14
N LEU A 79 -3.69 -10.67 -0.90
CA LEU A 79 -2.60 -9.77 -1.30
C LEU A 79 -2.19 -8.84 -0.17
N SER A 80 -3.17 -8.24 0.54
CA SER A 80 -2.91 -7.34 1.66
C SER A 80 -2.16 -8.03 2.81
N VAL A 81 -2.50 -9.28 3.12
CA VAL A 81 -1.79 -10.08 4.15
C VAL A 81 -0.35 -10.36 3.73
N ILE A 82 -0.10 -10.72 2.48
CA ILE A 82 1.26 -10.97 1.98
C ILE A 82 2.11 -9.70 2.12
N PHE A 83 1.62 -8.55 1.68
CA PHE A 83 2.35 -7.28 1.81
C PHE A 83 2.59 -6.88 3.27
N LEU A 84 1.59 -7.08 4.14
CA LEU A 84 1.73 -6.84 5.58
C LEU A 84 2.82 -7.73 6.20
N SER A 85 2.89 -9.01 5.82
CA SER A 85 3.94 -9.93 6.26
C SER A 85 5.33 -9.50 5.77
N LEU A 86 5.44 -9.03 4.52
CA LEU A 86 6.71 -8.53 3.99
C LEU A 86 7.22 -7.29 4.75
N MET A 87 6.33 -6.40 5.21
CA MET A 87 6.73 -5.26 6.04
C MET A 87 7.43 -5.70 7.35
N TYR A 88 7.07 -6.87 7.91
CA TYR A 88 7.72 -7.39 9.13
C TYR A 88 9.16 -7.87 8.92
N ILE A 89 9.64 -7.97 7.68
CA ILE A 89 11.06 -8.24 7.40
C ILE A 89 11.93 -7.10 7.94
N ALA A 90 11.47 -5.85 7.88
CA ALA A 90 12.22 -4.69 8.37
C ALA A 90 12.55 -4.77 9.87
N PRO A 91 11.60 -4.93 10.80
CA PRO A 91 11.91 -5.09 12.23
C PRO A 91 12.67 -6.38 12.52
N LEU A 92 12.39 -7.49 11.82
CA LEU A 92 13.12 -8.74 12.01
C LEU A 92 14.61 -8.62 11.65
N THR A 93 14.93 -7.85 10.60
CA THR A 93 16.32 -7.56 10.22
C THR A 93 17.07 -6.80 11.31
N ILE A 94 16.38 -5.89 12.01
CA ILE A 94 16.95 -5.16 13.15
C ILE A 94 17.13 -6.09 14.36
N MET A 95 16.14 -6.94 14.65
CA MET A 95 16.23 -7.93 15.73
C MET A 95 17.32 -8.98 15.49
N SER A 96 17.60 -9.33 14.24
CA SER A 96 18.70 -10.24 13.90
C SER A 96 20.09 -9.60 14.02
N LYS A 97 20.14 -8.27 14.14
CA LYS A 97 21.41 -7.50 14.22
C LYS A 97 21.88 -7.32 15.67
N VAL A 98 20.99 -7.50 16.64
CA VAL A 98 21.32 -7.55 18.08
C VAL A 98 21.63 -8.97 18.50
#